data_AF-F8F802-F1
#
_entry.id   AF-F8F802-F1
#
_cell.length_a   1.000
_cell.length_b   1.000
_cell.length_c   1.000
_cell.angle_alpha   90.00
_cell.angle_beta   90.00
_cell.angle_gamma   90.00
#
_symmetry.space_group_name_H-M   'P 1'
#
loop_
_entity.id
_entity.type
_entity.pdbx_description
1 polymer ?
#
loop_
_entity_poly.entity_id
_entity_poly.type
_entity_poly.pdbx_seq_one_letter_code
_entity_poly.pdbx_strand_id
1 'polypeptide(L)' 'MNFPGNGQQVQSKEDFVRFLSELRINLSEHPAEWENRSLESYLEAMEAWLADSSADSSEPSWGTLAELLLAARIYE' A
#
# COMPACT_ATOMS: atom_id res chain seq x y z
N MET A 1 -9.81 13.43 -3.39
CA MET A 1 -9.49 13.57 -1.95
C MET A 1 -7.99 13.40 -1.77
N ASN A 2 -7.34 14.14 -0.87
CA ASN A 2 -5.92 13.92 -0.55
C ASN A 2 -5.77 12.52 0.05
N PHE A 3 -5.05 11.65 -0.66
CA PHE A 3 -4.72 10.31 -0.17
C PHE A 3 -3.92 10.44 1.13
N PRO A 4 -4.16 9.63 2.19
CA PRO A 4 -3.41 9.74 3.43
C PRO A 4 -1.92 9.61 3.13
N GLY A 5 -1.20 10.69 3.40
CA GLY A 5 0.24 10.72 3.25
C GLY A 5 0.86 9.83 4.32
N ASN A 6 1.57 8.79 3.86
CA ASN A 6 2.39 7.84 4.61
C ASN A 6 1.65 6.77 5.44
N GLY A 7 2.20 5.56 5.47
CA GLY A 7 1.69 4.45 6.30
C GLY A 7 1.96 4.64 7.80
N GLN A 8 2.80 5.60 8.19
CA GLN A 8 3.15 5.86 9.60
C GLN A 8 1.97 6.33 10.47
N GLN A 9 0.89 6.80 9.85
CA GLN A 9 -0.35 7.17 10.55
C GLN A 9 -1.25 5.97 10.88
N VAL A 10 -0.95 4.79 10.33
CA VAL A 10 -1.77 3.58 10.55
C VAL A 10 -1.25 2.84 11.77
N GLN A 11 -1.88 3.09 12.92
CA GLN A 11 -1.41 2.56 14.22
C GLN A 11 -2.32 1.48 14.80
N SER A 12 -3.52 1.32 14.25
CA SER A 12 -4.54 0.38 14.72
C SER A 12 -5.15 -0.41 13.58
N LYS A 13 -5.89 -1.47 13.93
CA LYS A 13 -6.69 -2.24 12.98
C LYS A 13 -7.74 -1.35 12.32
N GLU A 14 -8.38 -0.47 13.09
CA GLU A 14 -9.41 0.45 12.61
C GLU A 14 -8.84 1.43 11.58
N ASP A 15 -7.64 1.93 11.81
CA ASP A 15 -6.94 2.79 10.86
C ASP A 15 -6.57 2.02 9.59
N PHE A 16 -6.12 0.77 9.72
CA PHE A 16 -5.76 -0.05 8.56
C PHE A 16 -6.98 -0.40 7.71
N VAL A 17 -8.12 -0.69 8.33
CA VAL A 17 -9.39 -0.92 7.62
C VAL A 17 -9.83 0.35 6.87
N ARG A 18 -9.69 1.53 7.49
CA ARG A 18 -9.97 2.82 6.84
C ARG A 18 -9.04 3.03 5.65
N PHE A 19 -7.74 2.81 5.85
CA PHE A 19 -6.72 2.93 4.81
C PHE A 19 -7.01 2.02 3.60
N LEU A 20 -7.34 0.74 3.82
CA LEU A 20 -7.72 -0.18 2.75
C LEU A 20 -8.95 0.29 1.97
N SER A 21 -9.95 0.84 2.67
CA SER A 21 -11.14 1.38 2.04
C SER A 21 -10.80 2.56 1.13
N GLU A 22 -9.98 3.49 1.61
CA GLU A 22 -9.53 4.68 0.87
C GLU A 22 -8.65 4.31 -0.32
N LEU A 23 -7.74 3.34 -0.17
CA LEU A 23 -6.90 2.82 -1.24
C LEU A 23 -7.71 2.21 -2.37
N ARG A 24 -8.70 1.38 -2.04
CA ARG A 24 -9.61 0.78 -3.02
C ARG A 24 -10.45 1.84 -3.75
N ILE A 25 -10.95 2.85 -3.02
CA ILE A 25 -11.70 3.96 -3.63
C ILE A 25 -10.80 4.76 -4.58
N ASN A 26 -9.56 5.06 -4.17
CA ASN A 26 -8.62 5.80 -5.01
C ASN A 26 -8.25 5.05 -6.31
N LEU A 27 -8.02 3.74 -6.25
CA LEU A 27 -7.81 2.94 -7.47
C LEU A 27 -9.01 3.05 -8.42
N SER A 28 -10.24 3.04 -7.88
CA SER A 28 -11.45 3.16 -8.68
C SER A 28 -11.67 4.55 -9.27
N GLU A 29 -11.36 5.61 -8.52
CA GLU A 29 -11.59 7.01 -8.93
C GLU A 29 -10.45 7.56 -9.79
N HIS A 30 -9.23 7.06 -9.57
CA HIS A 30 -7.99 7.57 -10.16
C HIS A 30 -7.09 6.47 -10.74
N PRO A 31 -7.61 5.51 -11.55
CA PRO A 31 -6.82 4.38 -12.03
C PRO A 31 -5.63 4.82 -12.91
N ALA A 32 -5.72 5.97 -13.57
CA ALA A 32 -4.65 6.50 -14.39
C ALA A 32 -3.41 6.94 -13.58
N GLU A 33 -3.55 7.17 -12.27
CA GLU A 33 -2.45 7.54 -11.38
C GLU A 33 -1.74 6.34 -10.73
N TRP A 34 -2.08 5.13 -11.16
CA TRP A 34 -1.47 3.88 -10.71
C TRP A 34 -0.65 3.30 -11.85
N GLU A 35 0.59 2.90 -11.57
CA GLU A 35 1.41 2.14 -12.51
C GLU A 35 0.89 0.71 -12.59
N ASN A 36 0.66 0.09 -11.42
CA ASN A 36 0.19 -1.29 -11.31
C ASN A 36 -1.34 -1.39 -11.20
N ARG A 37 -2.01 -1.46 -12.36
CA ARG A 37 -3.50 -1.47 -12.45
C ARG A 37 -4.14 -2.86 -12.47
N SER A 38 -3.35 -3.90 -12.76
CA SER A 38 -3.80 -5.30 -12.69
C SER A 38 -3.48 -5.88 -11.31
N LEU A 39 -4.22 -6.89 -10.88
CA LEU A 39 -3.93 -7.57 -9.61
C LEU A 39 -2.56 -8.25 -9.69
N GLU A 40 -2.22 -8.81 -10.85
CA GLU A 40 -0.95 -9.47 -11.12
C GLU A 40 0.23 -8.50 -10.94
N SER A 41 0.24 -7.37 -11.66
CA SER A 41 1.29 -6.34 -11.55
C SER A 41 1.39 -5.76 -10.14
N TYR A 42 0.25 -5.62 -9.44
CA TYR A 42 0.23 -5.06 -8.10
C TYR A 42 0.83 -6.03 -7.07
N LEU A 43 0.57 -7.34 -7.20
CA LEU A 43 1.18 -8.36 -6.35
C LEU A 43 2.68 -8.51 -6.64
N GLU A 44 3.10 -8.42 -7.90
CA GLU A 44 4.52 -8.43 -8.28
C GLU A 44 5.27 -7.24 -7.66
N ALA A 45 4.69 -6.04 -7.71
CA ALA A 45 5.26 -4.86 -7.08
C ALA A 45 5.32 -4.96 -5.53
N MET A 46 4.34 -5.60 -4.90
CA MET A 46 4.39 -5.90 -3.46
C MET A 46 5.55 -6.85 -3.12
N GLU A 47 5.73 -7.90 -3.92
CA GLU A 47 6.82 -8.87 -3.73
C GLU A 47 8.19 -8.19 -3.90
N ALA A 48 8.37 -7.44 -4.99
CA ALA A 48 9.62 -6.75 -5.29
C ALA A 48 9.99 -5.75 -4.19
N TRP A 49 9.02 -4.94 -3.73
CA TRP A 49 9.27 -3.99 -2.64
C TRP A 49 9.62 -4.69 -1.33
N LEU A 50 8.93 -5.78 -0.96
CA LEU A 50 9.26 -6.53 0.27
C LEU A 50 10.67 -7.12 0.21
N ALA A 51 11.07 -7.67 -0.94
CA ALA A 51 12.38 -8.25 -1.14
C ALA A 51 13.52 -7.22 -1.05
N ASP A 52 13.25 -5.96 -1.42
CA ASP A 52 14.21 -4.85 -1.39
C ASP A 52 14.14 -4.02 -0.08
N SER A 53 13.02 -4.11 0.65
CA SER A 53 12.82 -3.37 1.89
C SER A 53 13.69 -3.90 3.02
N SER A 54 14.17 -3.00 3.89
CA SER A 54 14.84 -3.37 5.15
C SER A 54 13.84 -3.77 6.26
N ALA A 55 12.62 -4.17 5.89
CA ALA A 55 11.56 -4.50 6.83
C ALA A 55 11.78 -5.92 7.40
N ASP A 56 12.82 -6.08 8.22
CA ASP A 56 13.27 -7.37 8.77
C ASP A 56 12.50 -7.82 10.03
N SER A 57 11.33 -7.21 10.30
CA SER A 57 10.52 -7.60 11.47
C SER A 57 9.76 -8.89 11.20
N SER A 58 9.86 -9.84 12.12
CA SER A 58 9.00 -11.04 12.11
C SER A 58 7.52 -10.72 12.29
N GLU A 59 7.20 -9.51 12.76
CA GLU A 59 5.84 -9.00 12.92
C GLU A 59 5.75 -7.57 12.35
N PRO A 60 5.25 -7.39 11.12
CA PRO A 60 5.10 -6.08 10.53
C PRO A 60 4.01 -5.28 11.26
N SER A 61 4.24 -3.98 11.44
CA SER A 61 3.23 -3.08 11.99
C SER A 61 2.12 -2.82 10.97
N TRP A 62 0.97 -2.30 11.42
CA TRP A 62 -0.08 -1.83 10.50
C TRP A 62 0.43 -0.78 9.51
N GLY A 63 1.37 0.07 9.94
CA GLY A 63 2.01 1.06 9.07
C GLY A 63 2.92 0.43 8.03
N THR A 64 3.65 -0.64 8.39
CA THR A 64 4.47 -1.42 7.44
C THR A 64 3.60 -2.03 6.34
N LEU A 65 2.43 -2.58 6.71
CA LEU A 65 1.49 -3.11 5.73
C LEU A 65 0.89 -2.01 4.84
N ALA A 66 0.63 -0.82 5.39
CA ALA A 66 0.15 0.32 4.62
C ALA A 66 1.23 0.85 3.64
N GLU A 67 2.49 0.90 4.07
CA GLU A 67 3.63 1.28 3.21
C GLU A 67 3.83 0.29 2.06
N LEU A 68 3.74 -1.00 2.33
CA LEU A 68 3.77 -2.04 1.30
C LEU A 68 2.70 -1.81 0.23
N LEU A 69 1.46 -1.57 0.64
CA LEU A 69 0.35 -1.31 -0.27
C LEU A 69 0.52 0.00 -1.06
N LEU A 70 1.06 1.05 -0.41
CA LEU A 70 1.39 2.30 -1.10
C LEU A 70 2.48 2.10 -2.15
N ALA A 71 3.55 1.37 -1.82
CA ALA A 71 4.66 1.13 -2.72
C ALA A 71 4.21 0.35 -3.96
N ALA A 72 3.37 -0.66 -3.77
CA ALA A 72 2.85 -1.49 -4.85
C ALA A 72 2.03 -0.72 -5.90
N ARG A 73 1.55 0.48 -5.60
CA ARG A 73 0.89 1.35 -6.58
C ARG A 73 1.85 1.92 -7.64
N ILE A 74 3.11 2.13 -7.29
CA ILE A 74 4.09 2.91 -8.06
C ILE A 74 5.40 2.19 -8.39
N TYR A 75 5.72 1.09 -7.71
CA TYR A 75 6.96 0.34 -7.91
C TYR A 75 6.85 -0.50 -9.19
N GLU A 76 7.79 -0.32 -10.13
CA GLU A 76 7.84 -1.04 -11.42
C GLU A 76 8.45 -2.44 -11.30
#